data_AF-A0A812WUK8-F1
#
_entry.id   AF-A0A812WUK8-F1
#
_cell.length_a   1.000
_cell.length_b   1.000
_cell.length_c   1.000
_cell.angle_alpha   90.00
_cell.angle_beta   90.00
_cell.angle_gamma   90.00
#
_symmetry.space_group_name_H-M   'P 1'
#
loop_
_entity.id
_entity.type
_entity.pdbx_description
1 polymer ?
#
loop_
_entity_poly.entity_id
_entity_poly.type
_entity_poly.pdbx_seq_one_letter_code
_entity_poly.pdbx_strand_id
1 'polypeptide(L)'
;MVQSGIVAPLVTVLGYGTRQSQEYALQIMAPLSVSTSTQAAMTKAGAVRPLVALLSTRTSPSSQELAIAVLEQLASRRAARANIVEASAALPLVHLLIGGNMATKDFAAGVLARLAEDSASHEAIRKAKPGRPLAKLLGNGSLRGRENAARAMASLATNEANHEELVSAEAIPMLVGVLTTGSPDAQAFAAGTLENLAIRKERQRDILGAGAVEPLVLLLSSGTAKAKENAAGALGNLAVNGDQISWEC
;
A
#
# COMPACT_ATOMS: atom_id res chain seq x y z
N MET A 1 -10.78 16.80 -25.99
CA MET A 1 -9.54 17.14 -26.73
C MET A 1 -8.70 18.20 -26.05
N VAL A 2 -9.26 19.34 -25.60
CA VAL A 2 -8.47 20.46 -25.00
C VAL A 2 -7.68 20.04 -23.75
N GLN A 3 -8.26 19.23 -22.85
CA GLN A 3 -7.57 18.77 -21.63
C GLN A 3 -6.40 17.80 -21.87
N SER A 4 -6.35 17.09 -23.00
CA SER A 4 -5.25 16.16 -23.31
C SER A 4 -4.07 16.86 -23.97
N GLY A 5 -4.31 17.97 -24.69
CA GLY A 5 -3.27 18.73 -25.39
C GLY A 5 -2.27 19.42 -24.46
N ILE A 6 -2.71 19.82 -23.26
CA ILE A 6 -1.85 20.47 -22.26
C ILE A 6 -0.93 19.47 -21.54
N VAL A 7 -1.24 18.17 -21.57
CA VAL A 7 -0.50 17.15 -20.80
C VAL A 7 0.95 17.03 -21.24
N ALA A 8 1.22 16.95 -22.55
CA ALA A 8 2.58 16.78 -23.05
C ALA A 8 3.51 17.96 -22.68
N PRO A 9 3.12 19.24 -22.86
CA PRO A 9 3.89 20.37 -22.36
C PRO A 9 4.17 20.30 -20.85
N LEU A 10 3.17 19.93 -20.04
CA LEU A 10 3.35 19.83 -18.58
C LEU A 10 4.36 18.72 -18.21
N VAL A 11 4.32 17.58 -18.90
CA VAL A 11 5.30 16.50 -18.67
C VAL A 11 6.71 16.95 -19.04
N THR A 12 6.88 17.73 -20.11
CA THR A 12 8.18 18.33 -20.46
C THR A 12 8.66 19.27 -19.35
N VAL A 13 7.78 20.11 -18.80
CA VAL A 13 8.13 21.00 -17.68
C VAL A 13 8.49 20.21 -16.43
N LEU A 14 7.81 19.09 -16.12
CA LEU A 14 8.19 18.23 -15.00
C LEU A 14 9.62 17.68 -15.16
N GLY A 15 10.02 17.30 -16.38
CA GLY A 15 11.32 16.68 -16.64
C GLY A 15 12.49 17.66 -16.65
N TYR A 16 12.30 18.87 -17.18
CA TYR A 16 13.40 19.79 -17.51
C TYR A 16 13.24 21.19 -16.90
N GLY A 17 12.14 21.45 -16.20
CA GLY A 17 11.85 22.75 -15.61
C GLY A 17 12.69 23.05 -14.35
N THR A 18 12.71 24.32 -13.97
CA THR A 18 13.15 24.73 -12.63
C THR A 18 12.20 24.19 -11.56
N ARG A 19 12.66 24.10 -10.31
CA ARG A 19 11.81 23.68 -9.17
C ARG A 19 10.46 24.41 -9.14
N GLN A 20 10.46 25.72 -9.37
CA GLN A 20 9.25 26.53 -9.39
C GLN A 20 8.32 26.12 -10.54
N SER A 21 8.85 25.95 -11.75
CA SER A 21 8.04 25.54 -12.89
C SER A 21 7.52 24.11 -12.78
N GLN A 22 8.28 23.20 -12.17
CA GLN A 22 7.83 21.85 -11.84
C GLN A 22 6.67 21.89 -10.86
N GLU A 23 6.75 22.73 -9.82
CA GLU A 23 5.66 22.90 -8.85
C GLU A 23 4.39 23.43 -9.52
N TYR A 24 4.49 24.46 -10.38
CA TYR A 24 3.33 24.94 -11.15
C TYR A 24 2.75 23.87 -12.07
N ALA A 25 3.60 23.10 -12.75
CA ALA A 25 3.14 22.00 -13.59
C ALA A 25 2.37 20.96 -12.76
N LEU A 26 2.87 20.60 -11.57
CA LEU A 26 2.20 19.71 -10.63
C LEU A 26 0.85 20.25 -10.17
N GLN A 27 0.76 21.54 -9.82
CA GLN A 27 -0.51 22.18 -9.43
C GLN A 27 -1.56 22.12 -10.53
N ILE A 28 -1.16 22.19 -11.80
CA ILE A 28 -2.06 22.03 -12.94
C ILE A 28 -2.38 20.55 -13.18
N MET A 29 -1.40 19.66 -13.05
CA MET A 29 -1.58 18.23 -13.31
C MET A 29 -2.44 17.54 -12.24
N ALA A 30 -2.37 17.94 -10.97
CA ALA A 30 -3.13 17.36 -9.88
C ALA A 30 -4.65 17.30 -10.14
N PRO A 31 -5.36 18.41 -10.42
CA PRO A 31 -6.79 18.36 -10.72
C PRO A 31 -7.08 17.63 -12.03
N LEU A 32 -6.20 17.72 -13.03
CA LEU A 32 -6.35 16.98 -14.28
C LEU A 32 -6.26 15.47 -14.05
N SER A 33 -5.47 15.00 -13.09
CA SER A 33 -5.27 13.56 -12.85
C SER A 33 -6.50 12.82 -12.33
N VAL A 34 -7.58 13.52 -11.97
CA VAL A 34 -8.83 12.91 -11.49
C VAL A 34 -9.62 12.25 -12.63
N SER A 35 -9.52 12.73 -13.86
CA SER A 35 -10.25 12.17 -15.01
C SER A 35 -9.51 10.97 -15.61
N THR A 36 -10.24 9.90 -15.93
CA THR A 36 -9.65 8.69 -16.54
C THR A 36 -9.01 8.99 -17.89
N SER A 37 -9.58 9.91 -18.68
CA SER A 37 -9.05 10.30 -19.99
C SER A 37 -7.68 10.98 -19.92
N THR A 38 -7.49 11.86 -18.94
CA THR A 38 -6.24 12.60 -18.70
C THR A 38 -5.20 11.74 -18.02
N GLN A 39 -5.58 10.82 -17.14
CA GLN A 39 -4.66 9.81 -16.58
C GLN A 39 -4.03 8.96 -17.69
N ALA A 40 -4.82 8.52 -18.67
CA ALA A 40 -4.32 7.78 -19.83
C ALA A 40 -3.33 8.63 -20.65
N ALA A 41 -3.69 9.90 -20.89
CA ALA A 41 -2.83 10.83 -21.62
C ALA A 41 -1.50 11.10 -20.88
N MET A 42 -1.53 11.29 -19.55
CA MET A 42 -0.32 11.50 -18.73
C MET A 42 0.60 10.29 -18.77
N THR A 43 0.02 9.10 -18.66
CA THR A 43 0.77 7.85 -18.75
C THR A 43 1.43 7.71 -20.12
N LYS A 44 0.67 7.94 -21.21
CA LYS A 44 1.17 7.89 -22.59
C LYS A 44 2.23 8.97 -22.89
N ALA A 45 2.09 10.14 -22.28
CA ALA A 45 3.04 11.24 -22.42
C ALA A 45 4.34 11.03 -21.62
N GLY A 46 4.45 9.95 -20.82
CA GLY A 46 5.66 9.64 -20.06
C GLY A 46 5.76 10.36 -18.71
N ALA A 47 4.65 10.82 -18.13
CA ALA A 47 4.64 11.55 -16.85
C ALA A 47 5.24 10.77 -15.67
N VAL A 48 5.19 9.43 -15.70
CA VAL A 48 5.54 8.57 -14.57
C VAL A 48 6.99 8.76 -14.11
N ARG A 49 7.96 8.78 -15.03
CA ARG A 49 9.39 8.90 -14.65
C ARG A 49 9.70 10.25 -13.98
N PRO A 50 9.30 11.41 -14.53
CA PRO A 50 9.45 12.69 -13.84
C PRO A 50 8.76 12.73 -12.47
N LEU A 51 7.53 12.20 -12.37
CA LEU A 51 6.79 12.15 -11.10
C LEU A 51 7.54 11.34 -10.04
N VAL A 52 8.07 10.17 -10.40
CA VAL A 52 8.87 9.34 -9.50
C VAL A 52 10.17 10.04 -9.09
N ALA A 53 10.83 10.74 -10.02
CA ALA A 53 12.05 11.50 -9.71
C ALA A 53 11.78 12.61 -8.68
N LEU A 54 10.61 13.25 -8.76
CA LEU A 54 10.18 14.31 -7.85
C LEU A 54 9.86 13.81 -6.43
N LEU A 55 9.70 12.50 -6.21
CA LEU A 55 9.56 11.90 -4.87
C LEU A 55 10.84 11.94 -4.03
N SER A 56 11.97 12.32 -4.62
CA SER A 56 13.27 12.39 -3.95
C SER A 56 13.30 13.42 -2.82
N THR A 57 14.07 13.17 -1.75
CA THR A 57 14.22 14.04 -0.57
C THR A 57 14.77 15.45 -0.86
N ARG A 58 15.27 15.70 -2.07
CA ARG A 58 15.78 17.00 -2.51
C ARG A 58 14.71 17.93 -3.08
N THR A 59 13.48 17.44 -3.24
CA THR A 59 12.32 18.17 -3.75
C THR A 59 11.60 18.90 -2.61
N SER A 60 10.93 20.03 -2.90
CA SER A 60 10.12 20.72 -1.87
C SER A 60 9.00 19.80 -1.36
N PRO A 61 8.63 19.85 -0.06
CA PRO A 61 7.54 19.03 0.47
C PRO A 61 6.22 19.21 -0.30
N SER A 62 5.91 20.44 -0.71
CA SER A 62 4.76 20.77 -1.55
C SER A 62 4.79 20.01 -2.88
N SER A 63 5.91 20.06 -3.60
CA SER A 63 6.07 19.35 -4.87
C SER A 63 6.08 17.83 -4.69
N GLN A 64 6.65 17.29 -3.60
CA GLN A 64 6.58 15.86 -3.30
C GLN A 64 5.14 15.40 -3.10
N GLU A 65 4.36 16.15 -2.33
CA GLU A 65 2.96 15.85 -2.04
C GLU A 65 2.08 15.89 -3.30
N LEU A 66 2.24 16.92 -4.14
CA LEU A 66 1.52 17.00 -5.41
C LEU A 66 1.95 15.89 -6.38
N ALA A 67 3.25 15.59 -6.46
CA ALA A 67 3.76 14.54 -7.35
C ALA A 67 3.22 13.15 -6.96
N ILE A 68 3.22 12.82 -5.66
CA ILE A 68 2.70 11.53 -5.21
C ILE A 68 1.18 11.46 -5.32
N ALA A 69 0.45 12.56 -5.13
CA ALA A 69 -0.99 12.60 -5.34
C ALA A 69 -1.35 12.29 -6.81
N VAL A 70 -0.64 12.89 -7.77
CA VAL A 70 -0.80 12.56 -9.20
C VAL A 70 -0.43 11.10 -9.46
N LEU A 71 0.70 10.62 -8.92
CA LEU A 71 1.15 9.24 -9.10
C LEU A 71 0.14 8.23 -8.55
N GLU A 72 -0.49 8.52 -7.41
CA GLU A 72 -1.56 7.72 -6.85
C GLU A 72 -2.73 7.64 -7.82
N GLN A 73 -3.22 8.77 -8.35
CA GLN A 73 -4.28 8.77 -9.35
C GLN A 73 -3.93 7.93 -10.58
N LEU A 74 -2.70 8.01 -11.08
CA LEU A 74 -2.25 7.15 -12.18
C LEU A 74 -2.26 5.66 -11.79
N ALA A 75 -1.81 5.30 -10.59
CA ALA A 75 -1.79 3.92 -10.10
C ALA A 75 -3.20 3.29 -10.00
N SER A 76 -4.27 4.09 -9.97
CA SER A 76 -5.65 3.56 -10.05
C SER A 76 -5.91 2.78 -11.33
N ARG A 77 -5.14 3.06 -12.39
CA ARG A 77 -5.23 2.37 -13.67
C ARG A 77 -4.21 1.24 -13.72
N ARG A 78 -4.70 0.01 -13.89
CA ARG A 78 -3.85 -1.17 -14.07
C ARG A 78 -2.77 -0.98 -15.14
N ALA A 79 -3.11 -0.37 -16.28
CA ALA A 79 -2.18 -0.09 -17.37
C ALA A 79 -1.02 0.87 -16.99
N ALA A 80 -1.18 1.72 -15.97
CA ALA A 80 -0.12 2.61 -15.53
C ALA A 80 0.79 1.98 -14.47
N ARG A 81 0.33 0.95 -13.75
CA ARG A 81 1.08 0.30 -12.66
C ARG A 81 2.39 -0.31 -13.14
N ALA A 82 2.38 -0.96 -14.31
CA ALA A 82 3.60 -1.48 -14.95
C ALA A 82 4.64 -0.36 -15.15
N ASN A 83 4.23 0.78 -15.73
CA ASN A 83 5.12 1.93 -15.94
C ASN A 83 5.68 2.50 -14.62
N ILE A 84 4.90 2.48 -13.54
CA ILE A 84 5.32 2.93 -12.20
C ILE A 84 6.38 2.00 -11.61
N VAL A 85 6.20 0.68 -11.76
CA VAL A 85 7.19 -0.31 -11.33
C VAL A 85 8.47 -0.21 -12.17
N GLU A 86 8.35 -0.10 -13.50
CA GLU A 86 9.49 0.10 -14.42
C GLU A 86 10.26 1.39 -14.14
N ALA A 87 9.59 2.44 -13.64
CA ALA A 87 10.23 3.66 -13.18
C ALA A 87 10.93 3.52 -11.81
N SER A 88 11.03 2.30 -11.25
CA SER A 88 11.67 2.01 -9.97
C SER A 88 11.04 2.76 -8.78
N ALA A 89 9.72 2.98 -8.81
CA ALA A 89 9.03 3.78 -7.79
C ALA A 89 8.99 3.13 -6.39
N ALA A 90 9.16 1.81 -6.28
CA ALA A 90 9.03 1.10 -5.00
C ALA A 90 9.95 1.67 -3.91
N LEU A 91 11.23 1.93 -4.22
CA LEU A 91 12.19 2.45 -3.23
C LEU A 91 11.86 3.90 -2.81
N PRO A 92 11.62 4.86 -3.73
CA PRO A 92 11.13 6.20 -3.36
C PRO A 92 9.85 6.19 -2.51
N LEU A 93 8.89 5.31 -2.81
CA LEU A 93 7.66 5.19 -2.03
C LEU A 93 7.94 4.71 -0.60
N VAL A 94 8.82 3.72 -0.44
CA VAL A 94 9.24 3.26 0.90
C VAL A 94 9.99 4.35 1.66
N HIS A 95 10.86 5.12 1.01
CA HIS A 95 11.52 6.26 1.65
C HIS A 95 10.52 7.31 2.17
N LEU A 96 9.44 7.56 1.44
CA LEU A 96 8.37 8.47 1.87
C LEU A 96 7.59 7.91 3.07
N LEU A 97 7.35 6.60 3.14
CA LEU A 97 6.78 5.97 4.34
C LEU A 97 7.64 6.20 5.60
N ILE A 98 8.97 6.22 5.44
CA ILE A 98 9.93 6.41 6.53
C ILE A 98 9.97 7.89 6.94
N GLY A 99 10.30 8.78 6.01
CA GLY A 99 10.66 10.18 6.30
C GLY A 99 9.66 11.25 5.85
N GLY A 100 8.58 10.88 5.15
CA GLY A 100 7.57 11.83 4.68
C GLY A 100 6.68 12.39 5.78
N ASN A 101 5.93 13.45 5.47
CA ASN A 101 4.82 13.94 6.29
C ASN A 101 3.63 12.95 6.24
N MET A 102 2.60 13.13 7.07
CA MET A 102 1.46 12.18 7.09
C MET A 102 0.75 12.06 5.75
N ALA A 103 0.54 13.16 5.01
CA ALA A 103 -0.10 13.12 3.70
C ALA A 103 0.68 12.27 2.69
N THR A 104 2.00 12.50 2.56
CA THR A 104 2.86 11.72 1.67
C THR A 104 2.97 10.25 2.09
N LYS A 105 2.91 9.93 3.38
CA LYS A 105 2.83 8.53 3.86
C LYS A 105 1.53 7.86 3.41
N ASP A 106 0.40 8.53 3.57
CA ASP A 106 -0.91 8.02 3.16
C ASP A 106 -0.96 7.75 1.65
N PHE A 107 -0.47 8.70 0.85
CA PHE A 107 -0.34 8.55 -0.59
C PHE A 107 0.64 7.43 -0.96
N ALA A 108 1.79 7.32 -0.29
CA ALA A 108 2.79 6.30 -0.60
C ALA A 108 2.26 4.89 -0.34
N ALA A 109 1.58 4.70 0.80
CA ALA A 109 0.88 3.46 1.10
C ALA A 109 -0.22 3.18 0.07
N GLY A 110 -0.96 4.21 -0.37
CA GLY A 110 -2.01 4.07 -1.39
C GLY A 110 -1.46 3.61 -2.74
N VAL A 111 -0.35 4.20 -3.20
CA VAL A 111 0.34 3.77 -4.42
C VAL A 111 0.83 2.33 -4.26
N LEU A 112 1.54 2.00 -3.18
CA LEU A 112 2.05 0.65 -2.93
C LEU A 112 0.94 -0.38 -2.89
N ALA A 113 -0.20 -0.07 -2.27
CA ALA A 113 -1.35 -0.97 -2.24
C ALA A 113 -1.87 -1.29 -3.64
N ARG A 114 -2.00 -0.27 -4.51
CA ARG A 114 -2.44 -0.47 -5.89
C ARG A 114 -1.43 -1.26 -6.72
N LEU A 115 -0.14 -1.03 -6.53
CA LEU A 115 0.89 -1.81 -7.21
C LEU A 115 0.91 -3.26 -6.74
N ALA A 116 0.68 -3.51 -5.45
CA ALA A 116 0.67 -4.83 -4.84
C ALA A 116 -0.52 -5.70 -5.26
N GLU A 117 -1.60 -5.12 -5.79
CA GLU A 117 -2.70 -5.89 -6.40
C GLU A 117 -2.22 -6.70 -7.64
N ASP A 118 -1.11 -6.29 -8.27
CA ASP A 118 -0.51 -7.02 -9.39
C ASP A 118 0.69 -7.85 -8.88
N SER A 119 0.56 -9.18 -8.95
CA SER A 119 1.61 -10.12 -8.50
C SER A 119 2.96 -9.92 -9.19
N ALA A 120 2.97 -9.43 -10.44
CA ALA A 120 4.18 -9.06 -11.17
C ALA A 120 4.99 -7.94 -10.48
N SER A 121 4.35 -7.09 -9.67
CA SER A 121 5.00 -6.00 -8.93
C SER A 121 5.61 -6.45 -7.61
N HIS A 122 5.22 -7.62 -7.08
CA HIS A 122 5.57 -8.06 -5.73
C HIS A 122 7.07 -8.12 -5.50
N GLU A 123 7.83 -8.63 -6.47
CA GLU A 123 9.28 -8.76 -6.35
C GLU A 123 9.97 -7.40 -6.23
N ALA A 124 9.55 -6.42 -7.04
CA ALA A 124 10.08 -5.06 -6.97
C ALA A 124 9.71 -4.36 -5.65
N ILE A 125 8.47 -4.56 -5.18
CA ILE A 125 8.00 -4.01 -3.91
C ILE A 125 8.76 -4.63 -2.73
N ARG A 126 8.84 -5.96 -2.67
CA ARG A 126 9.54 -6.72 -1.61
C ARG A 126 11.01 -6.33 -1.50
N LYS A 127 11.71 -6.16 -2.63
CA LYS A 127 13.10 -5.68 -2.66
C LYS A 127 13.29 -4.30 -2.04
N ALA A 128 12.26 -3.45 -2.07
CA ALA A 128 12.27 -2.14 -1.41
C ALA A 128 12.02 -2.22 0.11
N LYS A 129 11.71 -3.40 0.66
CA LYS A 129 11.51 -3.67 2.10
C LYS A 129 10.42 -2.80 2.76
N PRO A 130 9.17 -2.88 2.29
CA PRO A 130 8.09 -2.02 2.78
C PRO A 130 7.52 -2.47 4.12
N GLY A 131 7.82 -3.69 4.61
CA GLY A 131 7.16 -4.31 5.75
C GLY A 131 7.21 -3.43 7.01
N ARG A 132 8.41 -3.04 7.46
CA ARG A 132 8.56 -2.25 8.70
C ARG A 132 7.89 -0.87 8.57
N PRO A 133 8.09 -0.10 7.48
CA PRO A 133 7.39 1.17 7.29
C PRO A 133 5.86 1.05 7.24
N LEU A 134 5.33 0.01 6.57
CA LEU A 134 3.89 -0.25 6.54
C LEU A 134 3.36 -0.66 7.93
N ALA A 135 4.08 -1.51 8.66
CA ALA A 135 3.70 -1.95 10.01
C ALA A 135 3.63 -0.77 10.97
N LYS A 136 4.60 0.16 10.89
CA LYS A 136 4.57 1.40 11.63
C LYS A 136 3.33 2.23 11.29
N LEU A 137 3.00 2.37 10.01
CA LEU A 137 1.84 3.14 9.55
C LEU A 137 0.50 2.52 10.00
N LEU A 138 0.41 1.19 10.14
CA LEU A 138 -0.77 0.53 10.75
C LEU A 138 -1.04 0.99 12.19
N GLY A 139 0.03 1.30 12.95
CA GLY A 139 -0.08 1.71 14.35
C GLY A 139 -0.27 3.21 14.57
N ASN A 140 0.36 4.04 13.74
CA ASN A 140 0.44 5.48 13.96
C ASN A 140 0.01 6.35 12.77
N GLY A 141 -0.55 5.74 11.71
CA GLY A 141 -1.05 6.44 10.55
C GLY A 141 -2.42 7.08 10.75
N SER A 142 -2.83 7.90 9.79
CA SER A 142 -4.22 8.34 9.67
C SER A 142 -5.14 7.15 9.38
N LEU A 143 -6.47 7.33 9.47
CA LEU A 143 -7.42 6.29 9.07
C LEU A 143 -7.13 5.79 7.64
N ARG A 144 -6.88 6.70 6.71
CA ARG A 144 -6.53 6.40 5.31
C ARG A 144 -5.20 5.68 5.20
N GLY A 145 -4.18 6.12 5.94
CA GLY A 145 -2.86 5.51 5.95
C GLY A 145 -2.88 4.08 6.47
N ARG A 146 -3.61 3.83 7.57
CA ARG A 146 -3.78 2.50 8.18
C ARG A 146 -4.48 1.55 7.21
N GLU A 147 -5.57 1.99 6.58
CA GLU A 147 -6.30 1.17 5.60
C GLU A 147 -5.46 0.87 4.36
N ASN A 148 -4.76 1.87 3.81
CA ASN A 148 -3.85 1.68 2.69
C ASN A 148 -2.70 0.71 3.04
N ALA A 149 -2.13 0.82 4.24
CA ALA A 149 -1.08 -0.08 4.69
C ALA A 149 -1.59 -1.52 4.85
N ALA A 150 -2.78 -1.71 5.43
CA ALA A 150 -3.40 -3.02 5.58
C ALA A 150 -3.68 -3.65 4.20
N ARG A 151 -4.22 -2.87 3.25
CA ARG A 151 -4.46 -3.32 1.88
C ARG A 151 -3.18 -3.72 1.16
N ALA A 152 -2.10 -2.94 1.32
CA ALA A 152 -0.80 -3.26 0.73
C ALA A 152 -0.25 -4.59 1.28
N MET A 153 -0.28 -4.78 2.61
CA MET A 153 0.17 -6.02 3.24
C MET A 153 -0.68 -7.22 2.81
N ALA A 154 -2.00 -7.08 2.77
CA ALA A 154 -2.91 -8.14 2.33
C ALA A 154 -2.60 -8.59 0.90
N SER A 155 -2.39 -7.62 0.00
CA SER A 155 -2.09 -7.89 -1.40
C SER A 155 -0.71 -8.56 -1.56
N LEU A 156 0.30 -8.10 -0.82
CA LEU A 156 1.63 -8.72 -0.80
C LEU A 156 1.60 -10.13 -0.21
N ALA A 157 0.80 -10.37 0.84
CA ALA A 157 0.72 -11.67 1.50
C ALA A 157 0.11 -12.77 0.62
N THR A 158 -0.56 -12.43 -0.49
CA THR A 158 -1.01 -13.43 -1.48
C THR A 158 0.14 -14.18 -2.18
N ASN A 159 1.38 -13.69 -2.05
CA ASN A 159 2.58 -14.35 -2.55
C ASN A 159 3.51 -14.72 -1.38
N GLU A 160 3.74 -16.03 -1.23
CA GLU A 160 4.55 -16.59 -0.15
C GLU A 160 5.99 -16.05 -0.09
N ALA A 161 6.55 -15.62 -1.23
CA ALA A 161 7.89 -15.02 -1.27
C ALA A 161 7.99 -13.73 -0.43
N ASN A 162 6.85 -13.08 -0.15
CA ASN A 162 6.79 -11.86 0.65
C ASN A 162 6.63 -12.14 2.16
N HIS A 163 6.25 -13.36 2.56
CA HIS A 163 5.87 -13.67 3.95
C HIS A 163 7.02 -13.43 4.93
N GLU A 164 8.24 -13.87 4.59
CA GLU A 164 9.42 -13.66 5.45
C GLU A 164 9.69 -12.18 5.71
N GLU A 165 9.55 -11.32 4.69
CA GLU A 165 9.77 -9.88 4.84
C GLU A 165 8.73 -9.23 5.75
N LEU A 166 7.45 -9.61 5.62
CA LEU A 166 6.37 -9.12 6.48
C LEU A 166 6.52 -9.57 7.93
N VAL A 167 6.94 -10.82 8.16
CA VAL A 167 7.11 -11.38 9.50
C VAL A 167 8.34 -10.79 10.19
N SER A 168 9.48 -10.74 9.50
CA SER A 168 10.71 -10.06 9.98
C SER A 168 10.51 -8.55 10.25
N ALA A 169 9.44 -7.98 9.71
CA ALA A 169 9.03 -6.61 9.91
C ALA A 169 8.09 -6.37 11.11
N GLU A 170 7.82 -7.40 11.92
CA GLU A 170 6.91 -7.32 13.08
C GLU A 170 5.49 -6.90 12.67
N ALA A 171 5.04 -7.28 11.46
CA ALA A 171 3.71 -6.94 10.98
C ALA A 171 2.60 -7.66 11.75
N ILE A 172 2.83 -8.89 12.23
CA ILE A 172 1.80 -9.72 12.87
C ILE A 172 1.15 -9.02 14.07
N PRO A 173 1.89 -8.54 15.11
CA PRO A 173 1.27 -7.85 16.24
C PRO A 173 0.48 -6.60 15.82
N MET A 174 0.99 -5.86 14.83
CA MET A 174 0.31 -4.67 14.32
C MET A 174 -1.01 -5.01 13.62
N LEU A 175 -1.02 -6.10 12.83
CA LEU A 175 -2.22 -6.61 12.16
C LEU A 175 -3.26 -7.09 13.18
N VAL A 176 -2.84 -7.78 14.24
CA VAL A 176 -3.74 -8.19 15.33
C VAL A 176 -4.40 -6.97 15.99
N GLY A 177 -3.64 -5.91 16.28
CA GLY A 177 -4.21 -4.66 16.80
C GLY A 177 -5.22 -4.00 15.85
N VAL A 178 -5.02 -4.13 14.54
CA VAL A 178 -5.95 -3.61 13.51
C VAL A 178 -7.26 -4.39 13.46
N LEU A 179 -7.28 -5.69 13.78
CA LEU A 179 -8.52 -6.47 13.88
C LEU A 179 -9.52 -5.83 14.85
N THR A 180 -9.02 -5.20 15.93
CA THR A 180 -9.87 -4.58 16.96
C THR A 180 -10.12 -3.10 16.71
N THR A 181 -9.12 -2.36 16.20
CA THR A 181 -9.14 -0.87 16.16
C THR A 181 -9.19 -0.27 14.75
N GLY A 182 -9.21 -1.11 13.71
CA GLY A 182 -9.23 -0.69 12.32
C GLY A 182 -10.60 -0.23 11.83
N SER A 183 -10.63 0.43 10.67
CA SER A 183 -11.88 0.57 9.90
C SER A 183 -12.37 -0.82 9.46
N PRO A 184 -13.67 -0.98 9.11
CA PRO A 184 -14.19 -2.26 8.62
C PRO A 184 -13.38 -2.86 7.44
N ASP A 185 -12.87 -2.00 6.56
CA ASP A 185 -12.01 -2.42 5.44
C ASP A 185 -10.61 -2.81 5.93
N ALA A 186 -10.01 -2.03 6.84
CA ALA A 186 -8.72 -2.37 7.43
C ALA A 186 -8.76 -3.68 8.21
N GLN A 187 -9.85 -3.96 8.94
CA GLN A 187 -10.08 -5.24 9.61
C GLN A 187 -10.13 -6.40 8.61
N ALA A 188 -10.85 -6.24 7.50
CA ALA A 188 -10.92 -7.26 6.46
C ALA A 188 -9.54 -7.53 5.83
N PHE A 189 -8.77 -6.49 5.52
CA PHE A 189 -7.40 -6.64 5.00
C PHE A 189 -6.45 -7.26 6.02
N ALA A 190 -6.54 -6.88 7.30
CA ALA A 190 -5.72 -7.46 8.36
C ALA A 190 -6.01 -8.95 8.53
N ALA A 191 -7.29 -9.35 8.59
CA ALA A 191 -7.69 -10.74 8.66
C ALA A 191 -7.19 -11.54 7.45
N GLY A 192 -7.32 -10.99 6.23
CA GLY A 192 -6.84 -11.65 5.00
C GLY A 192 -5.31 -11.76 4.93
N THR A 193 -4.60 -10.81 5.53
CA THR A 193 -3.13 -10.91 5.66
C THR A 193 -2.77 -12.07 6.59
N LEU A 194 -3.41 -12.17 7.75
CA LEU A 194 -3.16 -13.24 8.72
C LEU A 194 -3.58 -14.62 8.16
N GLU A 195 -4.68 -14.69 7.42
CA GLU A 195 -5.10 -15.91 6.71
C GLU A 195 -4.00 -16.43 5.79
N ASN A 196 -3.47 -15.58 4.91
CA ASN A 196 -2.42 -15.95 3.98
C ASN A 196 -1.12 -16.36 4.69
N LEU A 197 -0.75 -15.67 5.78
CA LEU A 197 0.43 -16.03 6.57
C LEU A 197 0.24 -17.36 7.30
N ALA A 198 -0.97 -17.65 7.79
CA ALA A 198 -1.29 -18.85 8.55
C ALA A 198 -1.22 -20.16 7.74
N ILE A 199 -1.08 -20.09 6.41
CA ILE A 199 -0.88 -21.27 5.54
C ILE A 199 0.36 -22.07 5.97
N ARG A 200 1.41 -21.40 6.46
CA ARG A 200 2.67 -22.02 6.87
C ARG A 200 2.69 -22.26 8.39
N LYS A 201 2.97 -23.50 8.79
CA LYS A 201 3.00 -23.93 10.20
C LYS A 201 3.93 -23.08 11.07
N GLU A 202 5.07 -22.68 10.53
CA GLU A 202 6.06 -21.83 11.21
C GLU A 202 5.45 -20.49 11.64
N ARG A 203 4.53 -19.94 10.83
CA ARG A 203 3.89 -18.64 11.09
C ARG A 203 2.67 -18.74 11.98
N GLN A 204 2.02 -19.89 12.03
CA GLN A 204 0.87 -20.11 12.90
C GLN A 204 1.24 -19.83 14.36
N ARG A 205 2.44 -20.23 14.80
CA ARG A 205 2.93 -19.94 16.16
C ARG A 205 3.10 -18.45 16.42
N ASP A 206 3.64 -17.70 15.47
CA ASP A 206 3.80 -16.25 15.60
C ASP A 206 2.43 -15.55 15.70
N ILE A 207 1.45 -16.01 14.92
CA ILE A 207 0.08 -15.48 14.90
C ILE A 207 -0.66 -15.82 16.21
N LEU A 208 -0.53 -17.05 16.70
CA LEU A 208 -1.11 -17.50 17.97
C LEU A 208 -0.48 -16.75 19.15
N GLY A 209 0.85 -16.66 19.18
CA GLY A 209 1.59 -15.95 20.22
C GLY A 209 1.30 -14.44 20.26
N ALA A 210 0.87 -13.85 19.14
CA ALA A 210 0.40 -12.48 19.07
C ALA A 210 -1.04 -12.27 19.55
N GLY A 211 -1.76 -13.34 19.95
CA GLY A 211 -3.12 -13.24 20.49
C GLY A 211 -4.20 -13.03 19.41
N ALA A 212 -4.00 -13.54 18.19
CA ALA A 212 -4.92 -13.28 17.09
C ALA A 212 -6.30 -13.97 17.22
N VAL A 213 -6.42 -15.03 18.03
CA VAL A 213 -7.61 -15.91 18.07
C VAL A 213 -8.87 -15.13 18.48
N GLU A 214 -8.85 -14.46 19.63
CA GLU A 214 -10.02 -13.74 20.14
C GLU A 214 -10.48 -12.63 19.17
N PRO A 215 -9.61 -11.72 18.67
CA PRO A 215 -10.03 -10.74 17.67
C PRO A 215 -10.60 -11.35 16.38
N LEU A 216 -10.03 -12.47 15.89
CA LEU A 216 -10.56 -13.17 14.72
C LEU A 216 -11.95 -13.76 15.00
N VAL A 217 -12.17 -14.37 16.17
CA VAL A 217 -13.47 -14.90 16.59
C VAL A 217 -14.51 -13.78 16.70
N LEU A 218 -14.15 -12.63 17.27
CA LEU A 218 -15.04 -11.47 17.34
C LEU A 218 -15.47 -10.99 15.95
N LEU A 219 -14.55 -10.94 14.98
CA LEU A 219 -14.87 -10.55 13.61
C LEU A 219 -15.87 -11.47 12.91
N LEU A 220 -15.93 -12.77 13.26
CA LEU A 220 -16.95 -13.68 12.73
C LEU A 220 -18.37 -13.19 13.02
N SER A 221 -18.57 -12.47 14.14
CA SER A 221 -19.86 -11.94 14.54
C SER A 221 -20.06 -10.50 14.06
N SER A 222 -19.06 -9.62 14.28
CA SER A 222 -19.20 -8.16 14.11
C SER A 222 -18.67 -7.61 12.78
N GLY A 223 -17.84 -8.36 12.05
CA GLY A 223 -17.15 -7.88 10.85
C GLY A 223 -18.02 -7.72 9.62
N THR A 224 -17.45 -7.12 8.56
CA THR A 224 -18.06 -7.15 7.21
C THR A 224 -18.08 -8.56 6.66
N ALA A 225 -18.84 -8.80 5.58
CA ALA A 225 -18.84 -10.11 4.91
C ALA A 225 -17.41 -10.58 4.56
N LYS A 226 -16.57 -9.68 4.05
CA LYS A 226 -15.18 -9.99 3.71
C LYS A 226 -14.31 -10.23 4.96
N ALA A 227 -14.49 -9.46 6.03
CA ALA A 227 -13.78 -9.70 7.29
C ALA A 227 -14.16 -11.05 7.90
N LYS A 228 -15.44 -11.44 7.85
CA LYS A 228 -15.93 -12.75 8.33
C LYS A 228 -15.33 -13.91 7.54
N GLU A 229 -15.33 -13.80 6.21
CA GLU A 229 -14.72 -14.80 5.32
C GLU A 229 -13.23 -14.99 5.65
N ASN A 230 -12.47 -13.89 5.66
CA ASN A 230 -11.04 -13.93 5.92
C ASN A 230 -10.73 -14.42 7.36
N ALA A 231 -11.53 -14.02 8.35
CA ALA A 231 -11.36 -14.47 9.73
C ALA A 231 -11.62 -15.98 9.87
N ALA A 232 -12.66 -16.50 9.19
CA ALA A 232 -12.93 -17.94 9.15
C ALA A 232 -11.79 -18.70 8.47
N GLY A 233 -11.25 -18.18 7.36
CA GLY A 233 -10.09 -18.77 6.67
C GLY A 233 -8.84 -18.78 7.56
N ALA A 234 -8.55 -17.67 8.25
CA ALA A 234 -7.43 -17.59 9.18
C ALA A 234 -7.57 -18.60 10.33
N LEU A 235 -8.73 -18.65 10.98
CA LEU A 235 -8.99 -19.61 12.05
C LEU A 235 -8.93 -21.06 11.57
N GLY A 236 -9.43 -21.34 10.36
CA GLY A 236 -9.32 -22.64 9.71
C GLY A 236 -7.86 -23.06 9.52
N ASN A 237 -7.02 -22.18 8.97
CA ASN A 237 -5.59 -22.45 8.79
C ASN A 237 -4.87 -22.70 10.13
N LEU A 238 -5.22 -21.94 11.17
CA LEU A 238 -4.65 -22.10 12.52
C LEU A 238 -5.09 -23.43 13.16
N ALA A 239 -6.34 -23.86 12.97
CA ALA A 239 -6.88 -25.07 13.57
C ALA A 239 -6.24 -26.38 13.03
N VAL A 240 -5.70 -26.38 11.82
CA VAL A 240 -5.09 -27.58 11.19
C VAL A 240 -3.92 -28.16 12.01
N ASN A 241 -3.21 -27.35 12.79
CA ASN A 241 -2.16 -27.81 13.71
C ASN A 241 -2.50 -27.54 15.18
N GLY A 242 -3.78 -27.61 15.54
CA GLY A 242 -4.39 -27.15 16.79
C GLY A 242 -3.94 -27.81 18.09
N ASP A 243 -3.04 -28.80 18.05
CA ASP A 243 -2.49 -29.48 19.24
C ASP A 243 -1.71 -28.52 20.18
N GLN A 244 -1.45 -27.28 19.75
CA GLN A 244 -0.78 -26.23 20.54
C GLN A 244 -1.69 -25.05 20.90
N ILE A 245 -3.00 -25.10 20.59
CA ILE A 245 -3.91 -23.99 20.83
C ILE A 245 -4.62 -24.19 22.17
N SER A 246 -4.23 -23.46 23.21
CA SER A 246 -5.07 -23.28 24.38
C SER A 246 -6.18 -22.29 24.01
N TRP A 247 -7.38 -22.79 23.78
CA TRP A 247 -8.59 -21.99 23.52
C TRP A 247 -9.14 -21.31 24.78
N GLU A 248 -8.31 -21.04 25.77
CA GLU A 248 -8.73 -20.41 27.01
C GLU A 248 -8.97 -18.92 26.74
N CYS A 249 -10.24 -18.59 26.52
CA CYS A 249 -10.80 -17.24 26.57
C CYS A 249 -10.86 -16.72 28.00
#